data_AF-A0A2G5SJ69-F1
#
_entry.id   AF-A0A2G5SJ69-F1
#
_cell.length_a   1.000
_cell.length_b   1.000
_cell.length_c   1.000
_cell.angle_alpha   90.00
_cell.angle_beta   90.00
_cell.angle_gamma   90.00
#
_symmetry.space_group_name_H-M   'P 1'
#
loop_
_entity.id
_entity.type
_entity.pdbx_description
1 polymer ?
#
loop_
_entity_poly.entity_id
_entity_poly.type
_entity_poly.pdbx_seq_one_letter_code
_entity_poly.pdbx_strand_id
1 'polypeptide(L)'
;MRIKLGGPNDSCAKYTKKGNEFLKITHARILQEENHMIVGNLMCTPKTFDEAKLWYTLICDGVTAPSMQYYFLIAVTTRKQMLSGPIDYRYNEKVMGLVKNRFLDAENLKDQKFDHEQHLYIKEVVIDGHFKKFHIIEDCESAEMRGLIADHGLYAVVGNKKPKTTNYLLRMYYEPYGINEHLFWNI
;
A
#
# COMPACT_ATOMS: atom_id res chain seq x y z
N MET A 1 11.59 3.78 -8.47
CA MET A 1 11.11 2.64 -7.64
C MET A 1 10.28 1.71 -8.52
N ARG A 2 10.29 0.41 -8.25
CA ARG A 2 9.45 -0.58 -8.93
C ARG A 2 8.74 -1.45 -7.91
N ILE A 3 7.46 -1.76 -8.15
CA ILE A 3 6.64 -2.59 -7.25
C ILE A 3 6.02 -3.70 -8.10
N LYS A 4 6.21 -4.95 -7.69
CA LYS A 4 5.59 -6.10 -8.33
C LYS A 4 4.40 -6.58 -7.53
N LEU A 5 3.31 -6.87 -8.22
CA LEU A 5 2.17 -7.54 -7.61
C LEU A 5 2.28 -9.05 -7.78
N GLY A 6 1.63 -9.78 -6.87
CA GLY A 6 1.45 -11.22 -6.99
C GLY A 6 0.58 -11.60 -8.18
N GLY A 7 0.99 -12.65 -8.89
CA GLY A 7 0.29 -13.19 -10.04
C GLY A 7 -0.49 -14.47 -9.74
N PRO A 8 -1.06 -15.12 -10.78
CA PRO A 8 -1.91 -16.30 -10.63
C PRO A 8 -1.18 -17.54 -10.08
N ASN A 9 0.15 -17.55 -10.12
CA ASN A 9 0.97 -18.67 -9.64
C ASN A 9 1.50 -18.45 -8.21
N ASP A 10 1.15 -17.33 -7.57
CA ASP A 10 1.58 -17.03 -6.20
C ASP A 10 0.60 -17.62 -5.17
N SER A 11 1.08 -17.89 -3.95
CA SER A 11 0.29 -18.47 -2.84
C SER A 11 -0.97 -17.65 -2.51
N CYS A 12 -0.93 -16.34 -2.75
CA CYS A 12 -2.05 -15.42 -2.58
C CYS A 12 -3.03 -15.32 -3.76
N ALA A 13 -2.81 -16.03 -4.87
CA ALA A 13 -3.54 -15.82 -6.13
C ALA A 13 -5.07 -15.88 -5.98
N LYS A 14 -5.58 -16.72 -5.08
CA LYS A 14 -7.02 -16.83 -4.82
C LYS A 14 -7.65 -15.54 -4.28
N TYR A 15 -6.87 -14.66 -3.65
CA TYR A 15 -7.35 -13.40 -3.08
C TYR A 15 -7.16 -12.18 -4.00
N THR A 16 -6.45 -12.33 -5.12
CA THR A 16 -5.98 -11.18 -5.91
C THR A 16 -6.49 -11.15 -7.34
N LYS A 17 -7.33 -12.11 -7.75
CA LYS A 17 -7.80 -12.25 -9.13
C LYS A 17 -8.40 -10.97 -9.70
N LYS A 18 -9.15 -10.23 -8.87
CA LYS A 18 -9.80 -8.97 -9.25
C LYS A 18 -9.12 -7.74 -8.62
N GLY A 19 -8.03 -7.91 -7.89
CA GLY A 19 -7.38 -6.84 -7.13
C GLY A 19 -7.13 -5.58 -7.95
N ASN A 20 -6.55 -5.72 -9.15
CA ASN A 20 -6.23 -4.59 -10.03
C ASN A 20 -7.46 -3.90 -10.65
N GLU A 21 -8.62 -4.55 -10.64
CA GLU A 21 -9.87 -3.93 -11.06
C GLU A 21 -10.45 -3.00 -9.98
N PHE A 22 -10.18 -3.31 -8.71
CA PHE A 22 -10.75 -2.62 -7.55
C PHE A 22 -9.80 -1.64 -6.89
N LEU A 23 -8.50 -1.92 -6.92
CA LEU A 23 -7.48 -1.17 -6.21
C LEU A 23 -6.37 -0.73 -7.17
N LYS A 24 -5.75 0.42 -6.86
CA LYS A 24 -4.55 0.89 -7.55
C LYS A 24 -3.59 1.56 -6.59
N ILE A 25 -2.30 1.36 -6.85
CA ILE A 25 -1.25 2.16 -6.21
C ILE A 25 -1.31 3.57 -6.80
N THR A 26 -1.35 4.58 -5.93
CA THR A 26 -1.44 6.00 -6.29
C THR A 26 -0.09 6.69 -6.20
N HIS A 27 0.64 6.37 -5.14
CA HIS A 27 2.01 6.80 -4.93
C HIS A 27 2.67 5.91 -3.89
N ALA A 28 3.97 6.07 -3.75
CA ALA A 28 4.75 5.53 -2.65
C ALA A 28 5.65 6.63 -2.11
N ARG A 29 6.09 6.51 -0.86
CA ARG A 29 7.11 7.40 -0.29
C ARG A 29 8.31 6.60 0.16
N ILE A 30 9.49 7.23 0.05
CA ILE A 30 10.71 6.76 0.71
C ILE A 30 11.09 7.87 1.69
N LEU A 31 10.96 7.56 2.98
CA LEU A 31 11.31 8.45 4.09
C LEU A 31 12.66 8.00 4.62
N GLN A 32 13.65 8.87 4.51
CA GLN A 32 14.98 8.63 5.07
C GLN A 32 15.01 9.24 6.47
N GLU A 33 15.50 8.48 7.44
CA GLU A 33 15.39 8.81 8.84
C GLU A 33 16.77 8.82 9.52
N GLU A 34 16.96 9.74 10.45
CA GLU A 34 18.11 9.82 11.33
C GLU A 34 17.64 10.32 12.71
N ASN A 35 17.92 9.56 13.78
CA ASN A 35 17.51 9.87 15.15
C ASN A 35 15.99 10.14 15.31
N HIS A 36 15.18 9.26 14.71
CA HIS A 36 13.73 9.33 14.58
C HIS A 36 13.19 10.54 13.81
N MET A 37 14.06 11.32 13.18
CA MET A 37 13.70 12.50 12.41
C MET A 37 13.81 12.21 10.91
N ILE A 38 12.80 12.63 10.14
CA ILE A 38 12.85 12.52 8.68
C ILE A 38 13.86 13.53 8.14
N VAL A 39 14.93 13.04 7.51
CA VAL A 39 15.99 13.87 6.91
C VAL A 39 15.93 13.86 5.38
N GLY A 40 15.21 12.92 4.78
CA GLY A 40 14.94 12.86 3.34
C GLY A 40 13.53 12.35 3.08
N ASN A 41 12.89 12.85 2.02
CA ASN A 41 11.52 12.50 1.67
C ASN A 41 11.39 12.51 0.15
N LEU A 42 11.22 11.32 -0.42
CA LEU A 42 11.00 11.10 -1.84
C LEU A 42 9.56 10.65 -2.06
N MET A 43 8.85 11.40 -2.89
CA MET A 43 7.54 11.01 -3.41
C MET A 43 7.73 10.25 -4.73
N CYS A 44 7.21 9.03 -4.79
CA CYS A 44 7.27 8.16 -5.96
C CYS A 44 5.88 8.00 -6.58
N THR A 45 5.71 8.48 -7.81
CA THR A 45 4.42 8.42 -8.51
C THR A 45 4.46 7.39 -9.64
N PRO A 46 3.44 6.53 -9.80
CA PRO A 46 3.35 5.60 -10.92
C PRO A 46 3.46 6.29 -12.27
N LYS A 47 4.42 5.85 -13.08
CA LYS A 47 4.57 6.25 -14.48
C LYS A 47 3.91 5.24 -15.42
N THR A 48 4.14 3.96 -15.18
CA THR A 48 3.61 2.86 -15.99
C THR A 48 3.22 1.68 -15.10
N PHE A 49 2.26 0.89 -15.59
CA PHE A 49 1.90 -0.43 -15.06
C PHE A 49 1.91 -1.43 -16.21
N ASP A 50 2.79 -2.42 -16.16
CA ASP A 50 2.84 -3.54 -17.09
C ASP A 50 1.91 -4.64 -16.54
N GLU A 51 0.70 -4.74 -17.10
CA GLU A 51 -0.32 -5.71 -16.64
C GLU A 51 0.11 -7.16 -16.84
N ALA A 52 0.86 -7.46 -17.90
CA ALA A 52 1.29 -8.82 -18.20
C ALA A 52 2.34 -9.32 -17.20
N LYS A 53 3.22 -8.42 -16.74
CA LYS A 53 4.26 -8.74 -15.75
C LYS A 53 3.90 -8.33 -14.32
N LEU A 54 2.78 -7.62 -14.15
CA LEU A 54 2.28 -7.08 -12.89
C LEU A 54 3.27 -6.14 -12.19
N TRP A 55 3.92 -5.27 -12.97
CA TRP A 55 4.93 -4.34 -12.47
C TRP A 55 4.47 -2.88 -12.57
N TYR A 56 4.48 -2.18 -11.45
CA TYR A 56 4.49 -0.73 -11.42
C TYR A 56 5.92 -0.21 -11.55
N THR A 57 6.11 0.76 -12.44
CA THR A 57 7.32 1.59 -12.47
C THR A 57 6.95 2.99 -12.00
N LEU A 58 7.61 3.44 -10.94
CA LEU A 58 7.37 4.73 -10.30
C LEU A 58 8.61 5.63 -10.47
N ILE A 59 8.36 6.90 -10.82
CA ILE A 59 9.38 7.96 -10.79
C ILE A 59 9.35 8.60 -9.42
N CYS A 60 10.51 8.76 -8.80
CA CYS A 60 10.65 9.37 -7.49
C CYS A 60 11.31 10.73 -7.61
N ASP A 61 10.76 11.71 -6.90
CA ASP A 61 11.29 13.07 -6.79
C ASP A 61 11.20 13.56 -5.34
N GLY A 62 12.06 14.49 -4.95
CA GLY A 62 12.12 15.05 -3.61
C GLY A 62 13.54 15.19 -3.06
N VAL A 63 13.64 15.32 -1.75
CA VAL A 63 14.91 15.59 -1.08
C VAL A 63 15.55 14.28 -0.63
N THR A 64 16.80 14.08 -1.04
CA THR A 64 17.63 12.96 -0.59
C THR A 64 18.60 13.41 0.50
N ALA A 65 18.84 12.51 1.45
CA ALA A 65 19.87 12.60 2.47
C ALA A 65 20.76 11.34 2.42
N PRO A 66 22.01 11.40 2.90
CA PRO A 66 22.90 10.24 2.92
C PRO A 66 22.56 9.18 3.99
N SER A 67 21.39 9.25 4.64
CA SER A 67 21.01 8.30 5.71
C SER A 67 20.94 6.85 5.22
N MET A 68 21.38 5.93 6.09
CA MET A 68 21.30 4.48 5.89
C MET A 68 19.96 3.87 6.30
N GLN A 69 19.16 4.58 7.11
CA GLN A 69 17.83 4.14 7.53
C GLN A 69 16.75 4.78 6.68
N TYR A 70 15.79 3.97 6.26
CA TYR A 70 14.65 4.43 5.49
C TYR A 70 13.42 3.55 5.75
N TYR A 71 12.27 4.17 5.60
CA TYR A 71 10.97 3.53 5.56
C TYR A 71 10.34 3.80 4.20
N PHE A 72 9.53 2.88 3.72
CA PHE A 72 8.73 3.15 2.54
C PHE A 72 7.27 2.84 2.76
N LEU A 73 6.45 3.72 2.21
CA LEU A 73 5.01 3.72 2.32
C LEU A 73 4.42 3.48 0.94
N ILE A 74 3.34 2.74 0.86
CA ILE A 74 2.57 2.50 -0.37
C ILE A 74 1.16 3.04 -0.12
N ALA A 75 0.72 3.96 -0.96
CA ALA A 75 -0.61 4.52 -0.93
C ALA A 75 -1.49 3.85 -1.98
N VAL A 76 -2.62 3.31 -1.54
CA VAL A 76 -3.58 2.61 -2.38
C VAL A 76 -4.93 3.30 -2.31
N THR A 77 -5.57 3.44 -3.47
CA THR A 77 -6.94 3.95 -3.58
C THR A 77 -7.84 2.94 -4.29
N THR A 78 -9.15 3.12 -4.13
CA THR A 78 -10.15 2.31 -4.83
C THR A 78 -10.44 2.86 -6.23
N ARG A 79 -10.69 1.96 -7.18
CA ARG A 79 -11.19 2.24 -8.55
C ARG A 79 -12.69 2.00 -8.67
N LYS A 80 -13.20 1.05 -7.90
CA LYS A 80 -14.60 0.66 -7.82
C LYS A 80 -15.03 0.72 -6.36
N GLN A 81 -16.34 0.80 -6.13
CA GLN A 81 -16.88 0.62 -4.79
C GLN A 81 -16.42 -0.72 -4.23
N MET A 82 -15.90 -0.67 -3.00
CA MET A 82 -15.63 -1.84 -2.19
C MET A 82 -16.64 -1.83 -1.04
N LEU A 83 -16.95 -3.01 -0.50
CA LEU A 83 -17.62 -3.09 0.80
C LEU A 83 -16.69 -2.44 1.82
N SER A 84 -16.95 -1.16 2.07
CA SER A 84 -16.28 -0.43 3.12
C SER A 84 -16.72 -1.12 4.39
N GLY A 85 -15.84 -1.85 5.06
CA GLY A 85 -16.24 -2.58 6.26
C GLY A 85 -16.65 -1.58 7.36
N PRO A 86 -15.87 -1.40 8.42
CA PRO A 86 -16.21 -0.50 9.51
C PRO A 86 -16.61 0.97 9.17
N ILE A 87 -16.45 1.44 7.93
CA ILE A 87 -16.86 2.80 7.52
C ILE A 87 -18.39 2.99 7.64
N ASP A 88 -19.18 1.93 7.46
CA ASP A 88 -20.65 2.00 7.55
C ASP A 88 -21.13 2.54 8.90
N TYR A 89 -20.41 2.29 10.00
CA TYR A 89 -20.82 2.74 11.33
C TYR A 89 -20.39 4.18 11.67
N ARG A 90 -19.56 4.85 10.86
CA ARG A 90 -19.19 6.28 11.04
C ARG A 90 -19.57 7.17 9.88
N TYR A 91 -20.21 6.62 8.85
CA TYR A 91 -20.57 7.35 7.67
C TYR A 91 -21.62 8.43 7.97
N ASN A 92 -21.29 9.68 7.62
CA ASN A 92 -22.21 10.79 7.64
C ASN A 92 -22.21 11.45 6.25
N GLU A 93 -23.28 11.23 5.49
CA GLU A 93 -23.34 11.68 4.10
C GLU A 93 -23.28 13.21 3.96
N LYS A 94 -23.73 13.98 4.96
CA LYS A 94 -23.62 15.44 4.93
C LYS A 94 -22.17 15.92 4.95
N VAL A 95 -21.26 15.13 5.52
CA VAL A 95 -19.84 15.45 5.66
C VAL A 95 -19.00 14.77 4.59
N MET A 96 -19.29 13.50 4.30
CA MET A 96 -18.42 12.65 3.46
C MET A 96 -18.85 12.61 1.98
N GLY A 97 -20.13 12.85 1.67
CA GLY A 97 -20.63 12.93 0.30
C GLY A 97 -20.36 11.69 -0.56
N LEU A 98 -20.30 10.49 0.02
CA LEU A 98 -19.94 9.25 -0.69
C LEU A 98 -21.03 8.84 -1.69
N VAL A 99 -22.32 9.02 -1.35
CA VAL A 99 -23.43 8.76 -2.29
C VAL A 99 -23.46 9.86 -3.36
N LYS A 100 -23.41 11.13 -2.95
CA LYS A 100 -23.40 12.28 -3.86
C LYS A 100 -22.29 12.20 -4.90
N ASN A 101 -21.09 11.79 -4.47
CA ASN A 101 -19.91 11.68 -5.33
C ASN A 101 -19.79 10.31 -6.02
N ARG A 102 -20.80 9.44 -5.91
CA ARG A 102 -20.87 8.10 -6.53
C ARG A 102 -19.74 7.15 -6.10
N PHE A 103 -19.21 7.33 -4.90
CA PHE A 103 -18.31 6.37 -4.26
C PHE A 103 -19.07 5.27 -3.53
N LEU A 104 -20.35 5.51 -3.19
CA LEU A 104 -21.22 4.57 -2.50
C LEU A 104 -22.60 4.53 -3.17
N ASP A 105 -22.97 3.37 -3.68
CA ASP A 105 -24.29 3.06 -4.21
C ASP A 105 -25.14 2.41 -3.10
N ALA A 106 -25.99 3.24 -2.48
CA ALA A 106 -26.83 2.85 -1.36
C ALA A 106 -27.90 1.81 -1.73
N GLU A 107 -28.37 1.80 -2.98
CA GLU A 107 -29.42 0.87 -3.41
C GLU A 107 -28.86 -0.54 -3.59
N ASN A 108 -27.64 -0.63 -4.11
CA ASN A 108 -26.97 -1.90 -4.39
C ASN A 108 -26.13 -2.43 -3.21
N LEU A 109 -25.90 -1.62 -2.17
CA LEU A 109 -25.14 -1.99 -0.96
C LEU A 109 -25.69 -3.23 -0.26
N LYS A 110 -27.02 -3.31 -0.12
CA LYS A 110 -27.72 -4.43 0.56
C LYS A 110 -27.48 -5.78 -0.12
N ASP A 111 -27.20 -5.76 -1.42
CA ASP A 111 -27.00 -6.94 -2.25
C ASP A 111 -25.52 -7.24 -2.49
N GLN A 112 -24.62 -6.33 -2.09
CA GLN A 112 -23.18 -6.55 -2.16
C GLN A 112 -22.75 -7.60 -1.15
N LYS A 113 -21.98 -8.57 -1.63
CA LYS A 113 -21.33 -9.60 -0.82
C LYS A 113 -19.84 -9.35 -0.76
N PHE A 114 -19.25 -9.67 0.37
CA PHE A 114 -17.80 -9.65 0.51
C PHE A 114 -17.17 -10.55 -0.55
N ASP A 115 -16.25 -10.01 -1.33
CA ASP A 115 -15.48 -10.76 -2.33
C ASP A 115 -14.00 -10.71 -1.95
N HIS A 116 -13.52 -11.83 -1.42
CA HIS A 116 -12.13 -12.02 -1.05
C HIS A 116 -11.14 -11.91 -2.22
N GLU A 117 -11.57 -11.91 -3.48
CA GLU A 117 -10.70 -11.84 -4.67
C GLU A 117 -10.21 -10.42 -5.02
N GLN A 118 -10.64 -9.41 -4.26
CA GLN A 118 -10.43 -7.98 -4.54
C GLN A 118 -9.15 -7.38 -3.93
N HIS A 119 -8.23 -8.20 -3.40
CA HIS A 119 -7.04 -7.71 -2.70
C HIS A 119 -5.88 -7.46 -3.67
N LEU A 120 -4.97 -6.54 -3.34
CA LEU A 120 -3.64 -6.50 -3.96
C LEU A 120 -2.67 -7.31 -3.10
N TYR A 121 -1.83 -8.14 -3.71
CA TYR A 121 -0.67 -8.72 -3.05
C TYR A 121 0.58 -7.97 -3.53
N ILE A 122 1.22 -7.21 -2.64
CA ILE A 122 2.54 -6.64 -2.94
C ILE A 122 3.56 -7.75 -2.76
N LYS A 123 4.14 -8.26 -3.85
CA LYS A 123 5.08 -9.39 -3.79
C LYS A 123 6.50 -8.93 -3.49
N GLU A 124 6.96 -7.92 -4.24
CA GLU A 124 8.31 -7.41 -4.08
C GLU A 124 8.37 -5.92 -4.39
N VAL A 125 9.30 -5.24 -3.71
CA VAL A 125 9.59 -3.82 -3.92
C VAL A 125 11.07 -3.64 -4.19
N VAL A 126 11.36 -2.92 -5.28
CA VAL A 126 12.72 -2.60 -5.72
C VAL A 126 12.90 -1.10 -5.71
N ILE A 127 13.89 -0.64 -4.96
CA ILE A 127 14.33 0.75 -4.95
C ILE A 127 15.64 0.79 -5.73
N ASP A 128 15.61 1.48 -6.87
CA ASP A 128 16.76 1.74 -7.74
C ASP A 128 17.11 3.23 -7.63
N GLY A 129 18.40 3.58 -7.70
CA GLY A 129 18.89 4.96 -7.54
C GLY A 129 20.17 5.01 -6.71
N HIS A 130 20.29 6.02 -5.83
CA HIS A 130 21.44 6.20 -4.93
C HIS A 130 21.70 5.02 -3.99
N PHE A 131 20.67 4.23 -3.70
CA PHE A 131 20.76 2.99 -2.93
C PHE A 131 19.91 1.93 -3.62
N LYS A 132 20.51 0.77 -3.88
CA LYS A 132 19.82 -0.38 -4.47
C LYS A 132 19.34 -1.30 -3.37
N LYS A 133 18.01 -1.46 -3.24
CA LYS A 133 17.39 -2.28 -2.20
C LYS A 133 16.27 -3.13 -2.79
N PHE A 134 16.15 -4.34 -2.27
CA PHE A 134 15.18 -5.33 -2.69
C PHE A 134 14.47 -5.89 -1.46
N HIS A 135 13.14 -5.87 -1.49
CA HIS A 135 12.29 -6.28 -0.38
C HIS A 135 11.27 -7.30 -0.86
N ILE A 136 11.32 -8.50 -0.28
CA ILE A 136 10.26 -9.50 -0.43
C ILE A 136 9.25 -9.27 0.69
N ILE A 137 7.97 -9.25 0.34
CA ILE A 137 6.87 -9.14 1.30
C ILE A 137 6.33 -10.54 1.59
N GLU A 138 5.92 -10.77 2.83
CA GLU A 138 5.29 -12.00 3.30
C GLU A 138 4.03 -12.31 2.50
N ASP A 139 3.81 -13.60 2.25
CA ASP A 139 2.72 -14.09 1.43
C ASP A 139 1.61 -14.73 2.27
N CYS A 140 0.72 -15.47 1.62
CA CYS A 140 -0.46 -16.05 2.23
C CYS A 140 -0.22 -17.39 2.94
N GLU A 141 1.03 -17.87 2.99
CA GLU A 141 1.40 -19.04 3.80
C GLU A 141 1.50 -18.68 5.29
N SER A 142 1.56 -17.37 5.61
CA SER A 142 1.50 -16.87 6.98
C SER A 142 0.07 -16.84 7.52
N ALA A 143 -0.08 -17.10 8.83
CA ALA A 143 -1.38 -17.02 9.51
C ALA A 143 -2.01 -15.62 9.45
N GLU A 144 -1.21 -14.59 9.24
CA GLU A 144 -1.62 -13.19 9.31
C GLU A 144 -1.75 -12.54 7.93
N MET A 145 -1.29 -13.18 6.85
CA MET A 145 -1.41 -12.76 5.45
C MET A 145 -1.04 -11.29 5.19
N ARG A 146 0.01 -10.81 5.86
CA ARG A 146 0.34 -9.37 5.95
C ARG A 146 0.93 -8.75 4.67
N GLY A 147 0.99 -9.48 3.56
CA GLY A 147 1.30 -8.91 2.24
C GLY A 147 0.09 -8.45 1.44
N LEU A 148 -1.11 -8.74 1.92
CA LEU A 148 -2.36 -8.36 1.25
C LEU A 148 -2.81 -6.95 1.64
N ILE A 149 -3.23 -6.19 0.64
CA ILE A 149 -3.91 -4.92 0.77
C ILE A 149 -5.38 -5.16 0.42
N ALA A 150 -6.24 -5.07 1.43
CA ALA A 150 -7.66 -5.34 1.31
C ALA A 150 -8.51 -4.13 0.91
N ASP A 151 -8.00 -2.92 1.13
CA ASP A 151 -8.75 -1.69 0.94
C ASP A 151 -7.84 -0.50 0.60
N HIS A 152 -8.44 0.68 0.49
CA HIS A 152 -7.69 1.92 0.33
C HIS A 152 -7.00 2.31 1.64
N GLY A 153 -5.86 2.98 1.52
CA GLY A 153 -5.14 3.48 2.67
C GLY A 153 -3.65 3.60 2.40
N LEU A 154 -2.93 3.81 3.49
CA LEU A 154 -1.48 3.92 3.52
C LEU A 154 -0.94 2.67 4.20
N TYR A 155 0.08 2.07 3.61
CA TYR A 155 0.69 0.85 4.12
C TYR A 155 2.20 1.05 4.22
N ALA A 156 2.73 0.93 5.43
CA ALA A 156 4.15 0.90 5.68
C ALA A 156 4.70 -0.49 5.40
N VAL A 157 5.87 -0.56 4.78
CA VAL A 157 6.60 -1.82 4.70
C VAL A 157 7.58 -1.92 5.85
N VAL A 158 7.34 -2.90 6.71
CA VAL A 158 8.10 -3.13 7.94
C VAL A 158 8.80 -4.47 7.85
N GLY A 159 10.10 -4.49 8.11
CA GLY A 159 10.86 -5.74 8.21
C GLY A 159 10.62 -6.43 9.55
N ASN A 160 10.47 -7.75 9.56
CA ASN A 160 10.41 -8.50 10.81
C ASN A 160 11.80 -8.60 11.46
N LYS A 161 11.94 -8.24 12.74
CA LYS A 161 13.19 -8.40 13.50
C LYS A 161 13.35 -9.87 13.93
N LYS A 162 13.80 -10.73 13.00
CA LYS A 162 14.15 -12.16 13.16
C LYS A 162 12.98 -13.10 13.52
N PRO A 163 13.01 -14.39 13.10
CA PRO A 163 13.97 -15.05 12.20
C PRO A 163 13.53 -15.04 10.73
N LYS A 164 12.33 -14.53 10.41
CA LYS A 164 11.84 -14.46 9.03
C LYS A 164 12.47 -13.27 8.30
N THR A 165 13.08 -13.53 7.14
CA THR A 165 13.64 -12.54 6.22
C THR A 165 12.57 -11.78 5.41
N THR A 166 11.29 -11.97 5.73
CA THR A 166 10.16 -11.39 5.01
C THR A 166 9.71 -10.07 5.66
N ASN A 167 9.43 -9.08 4.83
CA ASN A 167 8.80 -7.84 5.24
C ASN A 167 7.28 -8.02 5.26
N TYR A 168 6.55 -7.13 5.91
CA TYR A 168 5.09 -7.14 5.91
C TYR A 168 4.53 -5.73 5.77
N LEU A 169 3.25 -5.64 5.44
CA LEU A 169 2.53 -4.37 5.34
C LEU A 169 1.83 -4.09 6.67
N LEU A 170 2.08 -2.90 7.20
CA LEU A 170 1.36 -2.36 8.36
C LEU A 170 0.52 -1.16 7.91
N ARG A 171 -0.78 -1.19 8.18
CA ARG A 171 -1.67 -0.08 7.84
C ARG A 171 -1.32 1.15 8.68
N MET A 172 -1.30 2.32 8.04
CA MET A 172 -1.11 3.62 8.65
C MET A 172 -2.33 4.51 8.44
N TYR A 173 -2.51 5.45 9.35
CA TYR A 173 -3.60 6.43 9.33
C TYR A 173 -3.14 7.84 8.93
N TYR A 174 -1.84 8.08 8.92
CA TYR A 174 -1.24 9.38 8.64
C TYR A 174 -0.06 9.23 7.68
N GLU A 175 0.03 10.14 6.72
CA GLU A 175 1.16 10.25 5.80
C GLU A 175 2.10 11.36 6.28
N PRO A 176 3.35 11.07 6.64
CA PRO A 176 4.33 12.10 6.98
C PRO A 176 4.55 13.03 5.80
N TYR A 177 4.45 14.34 6.06
CA TYR A 177 4.41 15.33 4.98
C TYR A 177 5.80 15.92 4.71
N GLY A 178 6.55 16.27 5.76
CA GLY A 178 7.78 17.07 5.67
C GLY A 178 9.03 16.44 6.27
N ILE A 179 10.17 17.04 5.90
CA ILE A 179 11.47 16.86 6.57
C ILE A 179 11.37 17.47 7.98
N ASN A 180 12.14 16.97 8.93
CA ASN A 180 12.15 17.31 10.35
C ASN A 180 10.91 16.84 11.15
N GLU A 181 9.96 16.14 10.52
CA GLU A 181 8.93 15.42 11.27
C GLU A 181 9.53 14.20 11.97
N HIS A 182 8.97 13.83 13.12
CA HIS A 182 9.38 12.65 13.86
C HIS A 182 8.51 11.44 13.52
N LEU A 183 9.16 10.31 13.23
CA LEU A 183 8.50 9.02 12.98
C LEU A 183 8.44 8.20 14.27
N PHE A 184 7.22 7.92 14.72
CA PHE A 184 6.96 7.01 15.84
C PHE A 184 6.16 5.81 15.37
N TRP A 185 6.66 4.61 15.65
CA TRP A 185 5.96 3.35 15.40
C TRP A 185 5.48 2.77 16.72
N ASN A 186 4.16 2.64 16.89
CA ASN A 186 3.60 1.78 17.93
C ASN A 186 3.55 0.36 17.36
N ILE A 187 4.65 -0.39 17.54
CA ILE A 187 4.75 -1.81 17.15
C ILE A 187 4.54 -2.67 18.39
#